data_AF-A0A2E4AA32-F1
#
_entry.id   AF-A0A2E4AA32-F1
#
_cell.length_a   1.000
_cell.length_b   1.000
_cell.length_c   1.000
_cell.angle_alpha   90.00
_cell.angle_beta   90.00
_cell.angle_gamma   90.00
#
_symmetry.space_group_name_H-M   'P 1'
#
loop_
_entity.id
_entity.type
_entity.pdbx_description
1 polymer ?
#
loop_
_entity_poly.entity_id
_entity_poly.type
_entity_poly.pdbx_seq_one_letter_code
_entity_poly.pdbx_strand_id
1 'polypeptide(L)'
;MGLYSLASEVNVFWNLRLTSTAGLAYHDKARIDLNPRLKRHFPDEPKRTLLHELAHLIAHYRASGARIQPHGREWQSACSELGIPGEKRCHDLPLATREVKRKLAYRCRSCGVIVPRVRKLTRESACYPCCQKYNGGKYSRRFLLEKININEARVLAPDYNWV
;
A
#
# COMPACT_ATOMS: atom_id res chain seq x y z
N MET A 1 17.61 -16.60 -18.88
CA MET A 1 18.43 -15.37 -18.82
C MET A 1 17.94 -14.35 -19.84
N GLY A 2 17.00 -13.48 -19.45
CA GLY A 2 16.35 -12.49 -20.34
C GLY A 2 16.12 -11.12 -19.69
N LEU A 3 16.97 -10.77 -18.71
CA LEU A 3 16.86 -9.52 -17.93
C LEU A 3 17.92 -8.48 -18.32
N TYR A 4 18.72 -8.72 -19.36
CA TYR A 4 19.86 -7.85 -19.69
C TYR A 4 19.44 -6.42 -20.04
N SER A 5 18.33 -6.23 -20.77
CA SER A 5 17.73 -4.92 -21.05
C SER A 5 17.29 -4.21 -19.76
N LEU A 6 16.54 -4.92 -18.89
CA LEU A 6 16.13 -4.36 -17.60
C LEU A 6 17.36 -3.97 -16.76
N ALA A 7 18.39 -4.82 -16.69
CA ALA A 7 19.60 -4.56 -15.92
C ALA A 7 20.32 -3.28 -16.37
N SER A 8 20.31 -2.96 -17.67
CA SER A 8 20.89 -1.72 -18.20
C SER A 8 20.03 -0.48 -17.95
N GLU A 9 18.74 -0.65 -17.65
CA GLU A 9 17.78 0.45 -17.46
C GLU A 9 17.54 0.78 -15.98
N VAL A 10 17.80 -0.17 -15.07
CA VAL A 10 17.46 0.01 -13.65
C VAL A 10 18.28 1.12 -13.01
N ASN A 11 17.59 2.12 -12.46
CA ASN A 11 18.19 3.23 -11.73
C ASN A 11 17.74 3.25 -10.27
N VAL A 12 18.68 3.43 -9.35
CA VAL A 12 18.41 3.43 -7.90
C VAL A 12 18.76 4.79 -7.29
N PHE A 13 17.83 5.37 -6.53
CA PHE A 13 18.01 6.69 -5.92
C PHE A 13 17.71 6.67 -4.41
N TRP A 14 18.42 7.53 -3.67
CA TRP A 14 18.00 7.91 -2.32
C TRP A 14 16.98 9.06 -2.42
N ASN A 15 15.74 8.81 -2.02
CA ASN A 15 14.68 9.81 -2.09
C ASN A 15 14.37 10.39 -0.71
N LEU A 16 14.83 11.61 -0.45
CA LEU A 16 14.64 12.35 0.81
C LEU A 16 13.17 12.64 1.14
N ARG A 17 12.25 12.51 0.18
CA ARG A 17 10.80 12.69 0.40
C ARG A 17 10.15 11.46 1.00
N LEU A 18 10.80 10.30 0.99
CA LEU A 18 10.30 9.09 1.64
C LEU A 18 10.42 9.24 3.17
N THR A 19 9.31 9.04 3.86
CA THR A 19 9.22 9.23 5.31
C THR A 19 8.84 7.94 6.02
N SER A 20 7.66 7.39 5.72
CA SER A 20 7.13 6.14 6.28
C SER A 20 7.37 4.91 5.41
N THR A 21 7.75 5.09 4.15
CA THR A 21 8.00 4.00 3.20
C THR A 21 9.49 3.68 3.13
N ALA A 22 9.86 2.40 3.14
CA ALA A 22 11.27 1.96 3.04
C ALA A 22 11.80 2.05 1.60
N GLY A 23 11.04 1.56 0.62
CA GLY A 23 11.39 1.58 -0.80
C GLY A 23 10.16 1.73 -1.70
N LEU A 24 10.39 2.13 -2.95
CA LEU A 24 9.37 2.15 -4.00
C LEU A 24 9.97 1.72 -5.34
N ALA A 25 9.31 0.76 -5.99
CA ALA A 25 9.55 0.40 -7.38
C ALA A 25 8.60 1.12 -8.35
N TYR A 26 9.16 1.74 -9.39
CA TYR A 26 8.46 2.32 -10.53
C TYR A 26 8.80 1.52 -11.79
N HIS A 27 7.95 0.53 -12.11
CA HIS A 27 8.19 -0.41 -13.21
C HIS A 27 8.16 0.24 -14.60
N ASP A 28 7.38 1.31 -14.77
CA ASP A 28 7.30 2.11 -15.99
C ASP A 28 8.61 2.85 -16.32
N LYS A 29 9.44 3.09 -15.31
CA LYS A 29 10.68 3.87 -15.41
C LYS A 29 11.93 3.07 -15.07
N ALA A 30 11.79 1.77 -14.84
CA ALA A 30 12.83 0.91 -14.29
C ALA A 30 13.54 1.58 -13.07
N ARG A 31 12.79 2.20 -12.16
CA ARG A 31 13.37 3.03 -11.09
C ARG A 31 13.05 2.47 -9.71
N ILE A 32 14.04 2.51 -8.83
CA ILE A 32 13.89 2.22 -7.39
C ILE A 32 14.23 3.47 -6.59
N ASP A 33 13.35 3.87 -5.70
CA ASP A 33 13.64 4.88 -4.68
C ASP A 33 13.79 4.19 -3.31
N LEU A 34 14.88 4.46 -2.61
CA LEU A 34 15.13 4.00 -1.24
C LEU A 34 15.05 5.16 -0.25
N ASN A 35 14.55 4.87 0.95
CA ASN A 35 14.49 5.83 2.04
C ASN A 35 15.89 5.98 2.67
N PRO A 36 16.48 7.18 2.69
CA PRO A 36 17.82 7.38 3.24
C PRO A 36 17.95 7.09 4.73
N ARG A 37 16.83 7.02 5.47
CA ARG A 37 16.81 6.60 6.87
C ARG A 37 17.22 5.15 7.07
N LEU A 38 17.05 4.29 6.06
CA LEU A 38 17.52 2.90 6.09
C LEU A 38 19.01 2.85 6.36
N LYS A 39 19.80 3.58 5.58
CA LYS A 39 21.26 3.65 5.75
C LYS A 39 21.68 4.18 7.13
N ARG A 40 20.90 5.11 7.70
CA ARG A 40 21.25 5.77 8.98
C ARG A 40 20.88 4.93 10.20
N HIS A 41 19.75 4.23 10.16
CA HIS A 41 19.15 3.62 11.35
C HIS A 41 19.04 2.09 11.28
N PHE A 42 19.17 1.50 10.09
CA PHE A 42 18.93 0.08 9.84
C PHE A 42 19.94 -0.47 8.84
N PRO A 43 21.21 -0.73 9.22
CA PRO A 43 22.31 -0.99 8.29
C PRO A 43 22.08 -2.20 7.35
N ASP A 44 21.29 -3.19 7.76
CA ASP A 44 20.99 -4.39 6.95
C ASP A 44 19.80 -4.19 5.98
N GLU A 45 18.97 -3.19 6.23
CA GLU A 45 17.72 -2.98 5.49
C GLU A 45 17.88 -2.38 4.08
N PRO A 46 18.88 -1.53 3.76
CA PRO A 46 19.09 -1.04 2.40
C PRO A 46 19.17 -2.15 1.36
N LYS A 47 19.99 -3.18 1.61
CA LYS A 47 20.17 -4.29 0.67
C LYS A 47 18.89 -5.10 0.53
N ARG A 48 18.26 -5.44 1.65
CA ARG A 48 17.01 -6.19 1.67
C ARG A 48 15.88 -5.45 0.94
N THR A 49 15.70 -4.16 1.25
CA THR A 49 14.71 -3.28 0.60
C THR A 49 14.98 -3.16 -0.89
N LEU A 50 16.23 -2.98 -1.30
CA LEU A 50 16.61 -2.94 -2.72
C LEU A 50 16.20 -4.22 -3.45
N LEU A 51 16.48 -5.39 -2.88
CA LEU A 51 16.11 -6.68 -3.49
C LEU A 51 14.59 -6.87 -3.52
N HIS A 52 13.87 -6.42 -2.49
CA HIS A 52 12.41 -6.41 -2.47
C HIS A 52 11.82 -5.57 -3.62
N GLU A 53 12.30 -4.33 -3.79
CA GLU A 53 11.83 -3.46 -4.86
C GLU A 53 12.27 -3.96 -6.25
N LEU A 54 13.45 -4.54 -6.36
CA LEU A 54 13.92 -5.16 -7.61
C LEU A 54 13.06 -6.37 -8.01
N ALA A 55 12.58 -7.15 -7.04
CA ALA A 55 11.65 -8.25 -7.31
C ALA A 55 10.35 -7.75 -7.94
N HIS A 56 9.84 -6.59 -7.52
CA HIS A 56 8.69 -5.94 -8.18
C HIS A 56 8.99 -5.59 -9.64
N LEU A 57 10.15 -5.00 -9.93
CA LEU A 57 10.54 -4.68 -11.31
C LEU A 57 10.65 -5.93 -12.18
N ILE A 58 11.31 -6.98 -11.69
CA ILE A 58 11.47 -8.26 -12.43
C ILE A 58 10.12 -8.91 -12.69
N ALA A 59 9.25 -8.97 -11.69
CA ALA A 59 7.92 -9.57 -11.83
C ALA A 59 7.09 -8.82 -12.88
N HIS A 60 7.07 -7.49 -12.83
CA HIS A 60 6.36 -6.67 -13.80
C HIS A 60 6.94 -6.74 -15.21
N TYR A 61 8.28 -6.75 -15.34
CA TYR A 61 8.96 -6.88 -16.63
C TYR A 61 8.56 -8.20 -17.33
N ARG A 62 8.56 -9.31 -16.58
CA ARG A 62 8.15 -10.63 -17.08
C ARG A 62 6.67 -10.73 -17.41
N ALA A 63 5.82 -9.99 -16.69
CA ALA A 63 4.40 -9.94 -16.97
C ALA A 63 4.08 -9.18 -18.27
N SER A 64 5.03 -8.40 -18.81
CA SER A 64 4.93 -7.71 -20.10
C SER A 64 3.60 -6.95 -20.30
N GLY A 65 3.16 -6.23 -19.25
CA GLY A 65 1.92 -5.44 -19.25
C GLY A 65 0.68 -6.17 -18.74
N ALA A 66 0.77 -7.48 -18.48
CA ALA A 66 -0.30 -8.21 -17.79
C ALA A 66 -0.47 -7.73 -16.34
N ARG A 67 -1.72 -7.75 -15.86
CA ARG A 67 -2.03 -7.41 -14.47
C ARG A 67 -1.66 -8.57 -13.56
N ILE A 68 -0.62 -8.38 -12.75
CA ILE A 68 -0.19 -9.34 -11.72
C ILE A 68 -0.55 -8.87 -10.31
N GLN A 69 -0.56 -9.79 -9.35
CA GLN A 69 -0.68 -9.45 -7.95
C GLN A 69 0.67 -8.90 -7.45
N PRO A 70 0.70 -7.78 -6.68
CA PRO A 70 1.95 -7.15 -6.26
C PRO A 70 2.93 -8.08 -5.54
N HIS A 71 2.43 -9.02 -4.73
CA HIS A 71 3.25 -10.01 -4.01
C HIS A 71 2.82 -11.44 -4.36
N GLY A 72 2.38 -11.62 -5.62
CA GLY A 72 1.92 -12.89 -6.17
C GLY A 72 3.05 -13.85 -6.49
N ARG A 73 2.72 -14.90 -7.27
CA ARG A 73 3.66 -15.96 -7.63
C ARG A 73 4.88 -15.43 -8.40
N GLU A 74 4.66 -14.47 -9.29
CA GLU A 74 5.68 -13.84 -10.11
C GLU A 74 6.71 -13.10 -9.24
N TRP A 75 6.22 -12.34 -8.27
CA TRP A 75 7.05 -11.64 -7.30
C TRP A 75 7.81 -12.62 -6.39
N GLN A 76 7.15 -13.66 -5.88
CA GLN A 76 7.80 -14.68 -5.04
C GLN A 76 8.91 -15.45 -5.80
N SER A 77 8.69 -15.72 -7.08
CA SER A 77 9.73 -16.31 -7.95
C SER A 77 10.92 -15.37 -8.08
N ALA A 78 10.67 -14.08 -8.37
CA ALA A 78 11.73 -13.08 -8.47
C ALA A 78 12.51 -12.94 -7.15
N CYS A 79 11.84 -12.93 -6.00
CA CYS A 79 12.49 -12.93 -4.68
C CYS A 79 13.41 -14.15 -4.49
N SER A 80 12.96 -15.34 -4.88
CA SER A 80 13.75 -16.57 -4.74
C SER A 80 15.01 -16.52 -5.61
N GLU A 81 14.89 -16.03 -6.84
CA GLU A 81 16.01 -15.84 -7.77
C GLU A 81 17.00 -14.77 -7.31
N LEU A 82 16.52 -13.75 -6.60
CA LEU A 82 17.36 -12.70 -5.98
C LEU A 82 18.00 -13.14 -4.65
N GLY A 83 17.78 -14.39 -4.22
CA GLY A 83 18.35 -14.92 -2.97
C GLY A 83 17.64 -14.44 -1.70
N ILE A 84 16.41 -13.95 -1.82
CA ILE A 84 15.53 -13.59 -0.69
C ILE A 84 14.22 -14.42 -0.70
N PRO A 85 14.30 -15.76 -0.69
CA PRO A 85 13.11 -16.61 -0.71
C PRO A 85 12.23 -16.37 0.54
N GLY A 86 10.91 -16.45 0.36
CA GLY A 86 9.97 -16.26 1.47
C GLY A 86 9.90 -14.84 2.02
N GLU A 87 10.39 -13.86 1.27
CA GLU A 87 10.38 -12.46 1.69
C GLU A 87 8.96 -11.99 2.04
N LYS A 88 8.84 -11.29 3.16
CA LYS A 88 7.55 -10.77 3.62
C LYS A 88 7.15 -9.53 2.82
N ARG A 89 5.85 -9.42 2.51
CA ARG A 89 5.25 -8.23 1.87
C ARG A 89 5.45 -6.93 2.65
N CYS A 90 5.59 -7.03 3.96
CA CYS A 90 5.72 -5.88 4.86
C CYS A 90 6.79 -6.20 5.88
N HIS A 91 7.73 -5.28 6.05
CA HIS A 91 8.64 -5.22 7.19
C HIS A 91 8.20 -4.07 8.07
N ASP A 92 7.98 -4.35 9.34
CA ASP A 92 7.63 -3.34 10.34
C ASP A 92 8.91 -2.60 10.76
N LEU A 93 9.43 -1.77 9.85
CA LEU A 93 10.47 -0.82 10.21
C LEU A 93 9.80 0.35 10.94
N PRO A 94 10.32 0.79 12.11
CA PRO A 94 9.80 1.95 12.84
C PRO A 94 10.22 3.25 12.15
N LEU A 95 9.95 3.35 10.85
CA LEU A 95 10.03 4.58 10.08
C LEU A 95 8.91 5.51 10.55
N ALA A 96 9.19 6.82 10.58
CA ALA A 96 8.23 7.78 11.10
C ALA A 96 6.88 7.65 10.38
N THR A 97 5.87 7.19 11.12
CA THR A 97 4.49 7.21 10.69
C THR A 97 3.98 8.63 10.84
N ARG A 98 3.54 9.24 9.74
CA ARG A 98 2.84 10.51 9.82
C ARG A 98 1.50 10.28 10.49
N GLU A 99 1.24 10.97 11.60
CA GLU A 99 -0.12 11.03 12.14
C GLU A 99 -1.04 11.69 11.10
N VAL A 100 -2.06 10.96 10.69
CA VAL A 100 -2.99 11.44 9.67
C VAL A 100 -4.29 11.87 10.31
N LYS A 101 -4.53 13.19 10.22
CA LYS A 101 -5.77 13.85 10.65
C LYS A 101 -6.96 13.36 9.83
N ARG A 102 -7.90 12.66 10.47
CA ARG A 102 -9.14 12.17 9.84
C ARG A 102 -10.22 13.22 10.02
N LYS A 103 -10.37 14.08 9.02
CA LYS A 103 -11.30 15.23 9.07
C LYS A 103 -12.69 14.93 8.52
N LEU A 104 -12.90 13.72 8.01
CA LEU A 104 -14.15 13.30 7.36
C LEU A 104 -14.60 11.97 7.95
N ALA A 105 -15.90 11.78 8.01
CA ALA A 105 -16.51 10.56 8.49
C ALA A 105 -17.68 10.17 7.60
N TYR A 106 -17.83 8.86 7.41
CA TYR A 106 -18.97 8.28 6.73
C TYR A 106 -19.61 7.23 7.61
N ARG A 107 -20.94 7.13 7.58
CA ARG A 107 -21.72 6.15 8.32
C ARG A 107 -22.39 5.20 7.34
N CYS A 108 -22.33 3.90 7.61
CA CYS A 108 -23.11 2.94 6.84
C CYS A 108 -24.59 3.04 7.18
N ARG A 109 -25.46 3.15 6.18
CA ARG A 109 -26.93 3.13 6.34
C ARG A 109 -27.47 1.90 7.08
N SER A 110 -26.81 0.75 6.94
CA SER A 110 -27.36 -0.52 7.44
C SER A 110 -26.83 -0.93 8.81
N CYS A 111 -25.51 -0.86 9.02
CA CYS A 111 -24.92 -1.29 10.30
C CYS A 111 -24.45 -0.14 11.18
N GLY A 112 -24.54 1.10 10.70
CA GLY A 112 -24.12 2.28 11.46
C GLY A 112 -22.61 2.44 11.64
N VAL A 113 -21.77 1.56 11.08
CA VAL A 113 -20.31 1.65 11.25
C VAL A 113 -19.80 3.00 10.77
N ILE A 114 -18.92 3.60 11.58
CA ILE A 114 -18.23 4.84 11.25
C ILE A 114 -16.94 4.51 10.51
N VAL A 115 -16.76 5.17 9.36
CA VAL A 115 -15.58 5.04 8.50
C VAL A 115 -14.87 6.39 8.44
N PRO A 116 -13.86 6.61 9.29
CA PRO A 116 -13.05 7.82 9.27
C PRO A 116 -12.21 7.90 8.00
N ARG A 117 -12.07 9.11 7.47
CA ARG A 117 -11.40 9.37 6.19
C ARG A 117 -10.60 10.67 6.26
N VAL A 118 -9.50 10.66 5.52
CA VAL A 118 -8.64 11.84 5.31
C VAL A 118 -9.10 12.62 4.07
N ARG A 119 -9.54 11.88 3.04
CA ARG A 119 -10.02 12.42 1.76
C ARG A 119 -11.46 11.99 1.49
N LYS A 120 -12.22 12.88 0.84
CA LYS A 120 -13.60 12.63 0.41
C LYS A 120 -13.67 11.40 -0.49
N LEU A 121 -14.77 10.66 -0.41
CA LEU A 121 -15.13 9.67 -1.40
C LEU A 121 -15.46 10.38 -2.73
N THR A 122 -14.73 10.01 -3.79
CA THR A 122 -14.95 10.56 -5.15
C THR A 122 -16.09 9.87 -5.89
N ARG A 123 -16.51 8.68 -5.42
CA ARG A 123 -17.62 7.89 -5.95
C ARG A 123 -18.45 7.34 -4.80
N GLU A 124 -19.71 6.99 -5.08
CA GLU A 124 -20.52 6.22 -4.14
C GLU A 124 -19.74 4.96 -3.71
N SER A 125 -19.75 4.67 -2.42
CA SER A 125 -19.06 3.51 -1.84
C SER A 125 -19.94 2.90 -0.76
N ALA A 126 -19.81 1.59 -0.58
CA ALA A 126 -20.59 0.82 0.38
C ALA A 126 -19.70 0.23 1.47
N CYS A 127 -20.30 -0.05 2.62
CA CYS A 127 -19.66 -0.73 3.73
C CYS A 127 -19.23 -2.13 3.31
N TYR A 128 -17.92 -2.36 3.21
CA TYR A 128 -17.37 -3.65 2.82
C TYR A 128 -17.82 -4.81 3.72
N PRO A 129 -17.78 -4.71 5.07
CA PRO A 129 -18.32 -5.75 5.94
C PRO A 129 -19.78 -6.14 5.63
N CYS A 130 -20.65 -5.17 5.35
CA CYS A 130 -22.05 -5.47 4.99
C CYS A 130 -22.18 -6.07 3.60
N CYS A 131 -21.45 -5.54 2.60
CA CYS A 131 -21.38 -6.13 1.26
C CYS A 131 -20.90 -7.58 1.30
N GLN A 132 -19.86 -7.85 2.09
CA GLN A 132 -19.31 -9.19 2.27
C GLN A 132 -20.34 -10.13 2.90
N LYS A 133 -20.96 -9.70 4.01
CA LYS A 133 -21.89 -10.53 4.77
C LYS A 133 -23.22 -10.79 4.05
N TYR A 134 -23.78 -9.79 3.37
CA TYR A 134 -25.16 -9.84 2.86
C TYR A 134 -25.28 -9.77 1.33
N ASN A 135 -24.17 -9.60 0.60
CA ASN A 135 -24.19 -9.50 -0.86
C ASN A 135 -22.99 -10.22 -1.51
N GLY A 136 -22.41 -11.22 -0.83
CA GLY A 136 -21.30 -12.03 -1.35
C GLY A 136 -20.07 -11.20 -1.75
N GLY A 137 -19.84 -10.06 -1.10
CA GLY A 137 -18.75 -9.13 -1.43
C GLY A 137 -19.03 -8.17 -2.57
N LYS A 138 -20.17 -8.31 -3.27
CA LYS A 138 -20.56 -7.38 -4.35
C LYS A 138 -21.06 -6.06 -3.76
N TYR A 139 -20.80 -4.97 -4.48
CA TYR A 139 -21.32 -3.65 -4.14
C TYR A 139 -22.85 -3.66 -4.07
N SER A 140 -23.42 -2.99 -3.06
CA SER A 140 -24.86 -2.76 -2.97
C SER A 140 -25.14 -1.39 -2.36
N ARG A 141 -26.05 -0.63 -2.98
CA ARG A 141 -26.52 0.67 -2.48
C ARG A 141 -27.25 0.55 -1.14
N ARG A 142 -27.71 -0.65 -0.75
CA ARG A 142 -28.28 -0.91 0.59
C ARG A 142 -27.29 -0.59 1.72
N PHE A 143 -25.99 -0.68 1.44
CA PHE A 143 -24.92 -0.49 2.43
C PHE A 143 -24.12 0.79 2.19
N LEU A 144 -24.73 1.77 1.51
CA LEU A 144 -24.09 3.04 1.16
C LEU A 144 -23.48 3.72 2.38
N LEU A 145 -22.29 4.29 2.17
CA LEU A 145 -21.58 5.13 3.13
C LEU A 145 -22.00 6.58 2.92
N GLU A 146 -22.73 7.13 3.90
CA GLU A 146 -23.19 8.51 3.88
C GLU A 146 -22.28 9.40 4.70
N LYS A 147 -21.98 10.59 4.18
CA LYS A 147 -21.17 11.54 4.92
C LYS A 147 -21.96 12.06 6.13
N ILE A 148 -21.35 12.00 7.31
CA ILE A 148 -21.90 12.57 8.55
C ILE A 148 -21.08 13.79 9.00
N ASN A 149 -21.63 14.55 9.95
CA ASN A 149 -20.89 15.65 10.57
C ASN A 149 -19.72 15.09 11.40
N ILE A 150 -18.59 15.82 11.44
CA ILE A 150 -17.42 15.40 12.23
C ILE A 150 -17.70 15.38 13.73
N ASN A 151 -18.57 16.26 14.23
CA ASN A 151 -18.98 16.29 15.63
C ASN A 151 -19.82 15.05 15.98
N GLU A 152 -20.74 14.65 15.10
CA GLU A 152 -21.50 13.40 15.24
C GLU A 152 -20.55 12.19 15.25
N ALA A 153 -19.57 12.17 14.35
CA ALA A 153 -18.60 11.08 14.26
C ALA A 153 -17.73 10.95 15.52
N ARG A 154 -17.32 12.07 16.12
CA ARG A 154 -16.55 12.09 17.38
C ARG A 154 -17.33 11.47 18.53
N VAL A 155 -18.65 11.68 18.57
CA VAL A 155 -19.53 11.09 19.59
C VAL A 155 -19.74 9.60 19.33
N LEU A 156 -20.01 9.20 18.08
CA LEU A 156 -20.32 7.80 17.73
C LEU A 156 -19.10 6.87 17.71
N ALA A 157 -17.90 7.44 17.63
CA ALA A 157 -16.67 6.69 17.37
C ALA A 157 -15.46 7.40 18.01
N PRO A 158 -15.44 7.60 19.34
CA PRO A 158 -14.44 8.43 20.03
C PRO A 158 -13.02 7.86 19.97
N ASP A 159 -12.87 6.54 19.80
CA ASP A 159 -11.57 5.85 19.78
C ASP A 159 -10.71 6.19 18.56
N TYR A 160 -11.27 6.84 17.54
CA TYR A 160 -10.50 7.28 16.39
C TYR A 160 -9.79 8.60 16.63
N ASN A 161 -8.60 8.72 16.04
CA ASN A 161 -7.84 9.96 16.09
C ASN A 161 -8.45 11.04 15.17
N TRP A 162 -9.39 11.84 15.70
CA TRP A 162 -10.11 12.94 15.05
C TRP A 162 -9.39 14.29 15.19
N VAL A 163 -8.09 14.37 14.88
CA VAL A 163 -7.31 15.62 14.91
C VAL A 163 -7.67 16.59 13.79
#